data_AF-A0A7C2REE5-F1
#
_entry.id   AF-A0A7C2REE5-F1
#
_cell.length_a   1.000
_cell.length_b   1.000
_cell.length_c   1.000
_cell.angle_alpha   90.00
_cell.angle_beta   90.00
_cell.angle_gamma   90.00
#
_symmetry.space_group_name_H-M   'P 1'
#
loop_
_entity.id
_entity.type
_entity.pdbx_description
1 polymer ?
#
loop_
_entity_poly.entity_id
_entity_poly.type
_entity_poly.pdbx_seq_one_letter_code
_entity_poly.pdbx_strand_id
1 'polypeptide(L)' 'MRKTFRVELSEEAEWFFVRCVDYCFTQGVTKQEAIENIKEVIHLILDIPQDEIALEIREKGDEAVLVTS' A
#
# COMPACT_ATOMS: atom_id res chain seq x y z
N MET A 1 -5.83 -3.05 -17.35
CA MET A 1 -6.98 -3.83 -16.81
C MET A 1 -6.97 -3.56 -15.33
N ARG A 2 -7.98 -2.87 -14.80
CA ARG A 2 -7.94 -2.37 -13.43
C ARG A 2 -7.84 -3.52 -12.42
N LYS A 3 -6.76 -3.56 -11.64
CA LYS A 3 -6.63 -4.46 -10.48
C LYS A 3 -6.85 -3.68 -9.20
N THR A 4 -7.29 -4.39 -8.19
CA THR A 4 -7.65 -3.81 -6.90
C THR A 4 -7.14 -4.73 -5.82
N PHE A 5 -6.27 -4.20 -4.95
CA PHE A 5 -5.68 -4.96 -3.86
C PHE A 5 -6.14 -4.38 -2.54
N ARG A 6 -6.47 -5.27 -1.60
CA ARG A 6 -6.75 -4.86 -0.23
C ARG A 6 -5.42 -4.64 0.48
N VAL A 7 -5.31 -3.48 1.10
CA VAL A 7 -4.17 -3.06 1.89
C VAL A 7 -4.65 -2.72 3.29
N GLU A 8 -3.89 -3.09 4.30
CA GLU A 8 -4.12 -2.76 5.70
C GLU A 8 -3.03 -1.77 6.13
N LEU A 9 -3.42 -0.70 6.82
CA LEU A 9 -2.50 0.31 7.34
C LEU A 9 -2.62 0.35 8.87
N SER A 10 -1.53 0.10 9.57
CA SER A 10 -1.49 0.20 11.03
C SER A 10 -0.36 1.14 11.48
N GLU A 11 -0.55 1.73 12.66
CA GLU A 11 0.45 2.54 13.35
C GLU A 11 0.82 1.83 14.65
N GLU A 12 2.11 1.56 14.86
CA GLU A 12 2.63 0.97 16.09
C GLU A 12 3.83 1.78 16.58
N ALA A 13 3.68 2.39 17.76
CA ALA A 13 4.69 3.25 18.37
C ALA A 13 5.15 4.39 17.44
N GLU A 14 6.36 4.30 16.89
CA GLU A 14 6.96 5.32 16.00
C GLU A 14 7.00 4.87 14.54
N TRP A 15 6.28 3.80 14.19
CA TRP A 15 6.30 3.17 12.88
C TRP A 15 4.91 3.02 12.29
N PHE A 16 4.85 3.18 10.97
CA PHE A 16 3.68 2.88 10.15
C PHE A 16 3.94 1.62 9.36
N PHE A 17 2.94 0.74 9.29
CA PHE A 17 2.99 -0.51 8.57
C PHE A 17 1.91 -0.51 7.49
N VAL A 18 2.26 -1.06 6.33
CA VAL A 18 1.33 -1.22 5.21
C VAL A 18 1.44 -2.65 4.71
N ARG A 19 0.33 -3.38 4.73
CA ARG A 19 0.26 -4.78 4.33
C ARG A 19 -0.70 -4.94 3.16
N CYS A 20 -0.18 -5.29 1.99
CA CYS A 20 -0.99 -5.81 0.90
C CYS A 20 -1.32 -7.27 1.20
N VAL A 21 -2.58 -7.57 1.54
CA VAL A 21 -3.01 -8.81 2.22
C VAL A 21 -2.49 -10.08 1.54
N ASP A 22 -2.44 -10.08 0.20
CA ASP A 22 -2.12 -11.25 -0.61
C ASP A 22 -0.66 -11.28 -1.13
N TYR A 23 0.15 -10.24 -0.89
CA TYR A 23 1.41 -10.06 -1.63
C TYR A 23 2.61 -9.71 -0.76
N CYS A 24 2.51 -8.65 0.04
CA CYS A 24 3.68 -8.04 0.66
C CYS A 24 3.31 -7.17 1.86
N PHE A 25 4.32 -6.85 2.67
CA PHE A 25 4.21 -5.88 3.74
C PHE A 25 5.44 -4.95 3.71
N THR A 26 5.24 -3.71 4.12
CA THR A 26 6.28 -2.69 4.24
C THR A 26 6.06 -1.87 5.51
N GLN A 27 7.09 -1.12 5.90
CA GLN A 27 7.03 -0.20 7.03
C GLN A 27 7.70 1.13 6.67
N GLY A 28 7.45 2.17 7.45
CA GLY A 28 8.11 3.47 7.36
C GLY A 28 7.97 4.25 8.66
N VAL A 29 8.85 5.22 8.90
CA VAL A 29 8.78 6.13 10.06
C VAL A 29 7.62 7.11 9.90
N THR A 30 7.22 7.37 8.65
CA THR A 30 6.02 8.15 8.34
C THR A 30 5.00 7.31 7.57
N LYS A 31 3.72 7.67 7.70
CA LYS A 31 2.64 7.08 6.91
C LYS A 31 2.92 7.14 5.41
N GLN A 32 3.45 8.27 4.93
CA GLN A 32 3.76 8.47 3.52
C GLN A 32 4.89 7.55 3.06
N GLU A 33 5.93 7.39 3.88
CA GLU A 33 7.05 6.48 3.59
C GLU A 33 6.57 5.04 3.48
N ALA A 34 5.77 4.56 4.43
CA ALA A 34 5.24 3.19 4.37
C ALA A 34 4.38 2.95 3.11
N ILE A 35 3.61 3.97 2.69
CA ILE A 35 2.82 3.95 1.46
C ILE A 35 3.70 3.92 0.20
N GLU A 36 4.72 4.77 0.11
CA GLU A 36 5.62 4.76 -1.05
C GLU A 36 6.40 3.45 -1.13
N ASN A 37 6.82 2.90 0.01
CA ASN A 37 7.48 1.60 0.07
C ASN A 37 6.57 0.48 -0.47
N ILE A 38 5.27 0.45 -0.11
CA ILE A 38 4.38 -0.60 -0.64
C ILE A 38 4.17 -0.46 -2.15
N LYS A 39 4.10 0.77 -2.66
CA LYS A 39 3.95 1.02 -4.10
C LYS A 39 5.18 0.53 -4.88
N GLU A 40 6.38 0.81 -4.38
CA GLU A 40 7.63 0.35 -4.99
C GLU A 40 7.69 -1.18 -5.00
N VAL A 41 7.37 -1.84 -3.89
CA VAL A 41 7.33 -3.30 -3.85
C VAL A 41 6.32 -3.85 -4.86
N ILE A 42 5.11 -3.29 -4.94
CA ILE A 42 4.08 -3.73 -5.88
C ILE A 42 4.53 -3.54 -7.33
N HIS A 43 5.20 -2.43 -7.64
CA HIS A 43 5.83 -2.23 -8.94
C HIS A 43 6.81 -3.37 -9.27
N LEU A 44 7.69 -3.72 -8.33
CA LEU A 44 8.69 -4.76 -8.52
C LEU A 44 8.09 -6.17 -8.66
N ILE A 45 7.03 -6.49 -7.91
CA ILE A 45 6.45 -7.85 -7.90
C ILE A 45 5.44 -8.10 -9.01
N LEU A 46 4.70 -7.06 -9.45
CA LEU A 46 3.63 -7.19 -10.42
C LEU A 46 3.96 -6.56 -11.78
N ASP A 47 5.13 -5.92 -11.91
CA ASP A 47 5.56 -5.20 -13.12
C ASP A 47 4.54 -4.13 -13.55
N ILE A 48 4.04 -3.38 -12.56
CA ILE A 48 3.07 -2.29 -12.75
C ILE A 48 3.78 -0.96 -12.50
N PRO A 49 3.74 0.02 -13.42
CA PRO A 49 4.37 1.32 -13.21
C PRO A 49 3.90 2.00 -11.92
N GLN A 50 4.82 2.56 -11.13
CA GLN A 50 4.49 3.13 -9.82
C GLN A 50 3.50 4.32 -9.91
N ASP A 51 3.55 5.08 -10.99
CA ASP A 51 2.64 6.20 -11.27
C ASP A 51 1.21 5.76 -11.62
N GLU A 52 1.03 4.49 -12.00
CA GLU A 52 -0.29 3.88 -12.18
C GLU A 52 -0.86 3.30 -10.87
N ILE A 53 -0.08 3.32 -9.77
CA ILE A 53 -0.48 2.78 -8.47
C ILE A 53 -1.04 3.89 -7.57
N ALA A 54 -2.36 3.89 -7.41
CA ALA A 54 -3.06 4.77 -6.47
C ALA A 54 -3.45 4.02 -5.19
N LEU A 55 -3.45 4.72 -4.05
CA LEU A 55 -3.91 4.19 -2.77
C LEU A 55 -5.13 5.00 -2.30
N GLU A 56 -6.28 4.35 -2.20
CA GLU A 56 -7.52 4.92 -1.68
C GLU A 56 -7.72 4.48 -0.23
N ILE A 57 -7.66 5.40 0.74
CA ILE A 57 -7.90 5.09 2.16
C ILE A 57 -9.39 5.18 2.45
N ARG A 58 -9.99 4.14 3.05
CA ARG A 58 -11.40 4.16 3.48
C ARG A 58 -11.49 4.41 4.98
N GLU A 59 -12.27 5.41 5.39
CA GLU A 59 -12.39 5.85 6.80
C GLU A 59 -12.98 4.79 7.76
N LYS A 60 -13.62 3.73 7.24
CA LYS A 60 -14.13 2.63 8.06
C LYS A 60 -13.06 1.55 8.23
N GLY A 61 -12.09 1.87 9.08
CA GLY A 61 -11.10 0.95 9.67
C GLY A 61 -10.01 0.55 8.70
N ASP A 62 -8.83 1.17 8.82
CA ASP A 62 -7.48 0.74 8.39
C ASP A 62 -7.30 0.08 7.01
N GLU A 63 -8.35 0.05 6.20
CA GLU A 63 -8.41 -0.63 4.92
C GLU A 63 -8.20 0.42 3.83
N ALA A 64 -7.10 0.24 3.12
CA ALA A 64 -6.78 0.95 1.91
C ALA A 64 -6.94 0.04 0.70
N VAL A 65 -7.23 0.64 -0.46
CA VAL A 65 -7.42 -0.06 -1.71
C VAL A 65 -6.37 0.44 -2.69
N LEU A 66 -5.51 -0.47 -3.14
CA LEU A 66 -4.52 -0.15 -4.16
C LEU A 66 -5.13 -0.39 -5.54
N VAL A 67 -5.17 0.66 -6.35
CA VAL A 67 -5.79 0.67 -7.68
C VAL A 67 -4.71 0.83 -8.73
N THR A 68 -4.77 0.00 -9.77
CA THR A 68 -3.90 0.11 -10.95
C THR A 68 -4.74 0.46 -12.17
N SER A 69 -4.32 1.40 -13.01
CA SER A 69 -5.02 1.74 -14.27
C SER A 69 -4.76 0.75 -15.39
#